data_AF-A0A317CE50-F1
#
_entry.id   AF-A0A317CE50-F1
#
_cell.length_a   1.000
_cell.length_b   1.000
_cell.length_c   1.000
_cell.angle_alpha   90.00
_cell.angle_beta   90.00
_cell.angle_gamma   90.00
#
_symmetry.space_group_name_H-M   'P 1'
#
loop_
_entity.id
_entity.type
_entity.pdbx_description
1 polymer ?
#
loop_
_entity_poly.entity_id
_entity_poly.type
_entity_poly.pdbx_seq_one_letter_code
_entity_poly.pdbx_strand_id
1 'polypeptide(L)'
;MCAAREIQQLRQQKPNYALAASQIKTYCGLSKDDEELLGMVLEKFKLSARARHRILKVARTIADLDQAENIETAHLSEAVSYRAMDRLLAAQ
;
A
#
# COMPACT_ATOMS: atom_id res chain seq x y z
N MET A 1 7.94 -6.39 20.78
CA MET A 1 6.88 -6.25 19.75
C MET A 1 7.42 -5.29 18.70
N CYS A 2 7.22 -5.54 17.39
CA CYS A 2 7.75 -4.62 16.36
C CYS A 2 6.93 -3.32 16.36
N ALA A 3 7.58 -2.15 16.36
CA ALA A 3 6.94 -0.84 16.47
C ALA A 3 5.76 -0.62 15.48
N ALA A 4 5.88 -1.12 14.24
CA ALA A 4 4.80 -1.07 13.25
C ALA A 4 3.50 -1.75 13.69
N ARG A 5 3.58 -2.82 14.50
CA ARG A 5 2.40 -3.53 15.01
C ARG A 5 1.65 -2.69 16.04
N GLU A 6 2.37 -1.95 16.87
CA GLU A 6 1.78 -1.04 17.85
C GLU A 6 1.09 0.13 17.15
N ILE A 7 1.73 0.70 16.12
CA ILE A 7 1.13 1.75 15.27
C ILE A 7 -0.17 1.26 14.62
N GLN A 8 -0.19 0.06 14.02
CA GLN A 8 -1.39 -0.51 13.43
C GLN A 8 -2.50 -0.73 14.46
N GLN A 9 -2.14 -1.17 15.67
CA GLN A 9 -3.09 -1.39 16.75
C GLN A 9 -3.71 -0.07 17.23
N LEU A 10 -2.91 0.98 17.36
CA LEU A 10 -3.39 2.31 17.73
C LEU A 10 -4.28 2.92 16.65
N ARG A 11 -3.89 2.78 15.37
CA ARG A 11 -4.57 3.43 14.25
C ARG A 11 -5.91 2.79 13.90
N GLN A 12 -5.96 1.47 13.81
CA GLN A 12 -7.13 0.76 13.27
C GLN A 12 -7.49 -0.54 14.02
N GLN A 13 -6.81 -0.80 15.14
CA GLN A 13 -7.02 -1.97 16.01
C GLN A 13 -6.85 -3.33 15.34
N LYS A 14 -6.21 -3.36 14.17
CA LYS A 14 -6.00 -4.59 13.38
C LYS A 14 -4.82 -4.40 12.42
N PRO A 15 -4.20 -5.50 11.94
CA PRO A 15 -3.13 -5.39 10.96
C PRO A 15 -3.58 -4.87 9.59
N ASN A 16 -2.68 -4.23 8.86
CA ASN A 16 -2.95 -3.64 7.54
C ASN A 16 -3.50 -4.64 6.51
N TYR A 17 -3.03 -5.89 6.54
CA TYR A 17 -3.52 -6.92 5.61
C TYR A 17 -5.02 -7.20 5.79
N ALA A 18 -5.55 -7.02 7.00
CA ALA A 18 -6.93 -7.29 7.37
C ALA A 18 -7.89 -6.11 7.11
N LEU A 19 -7.42 -4.99 6.54
CA LEU A 19 -8.28 -3.85 6.22
C LEU A 19 -9.32 -4.21 5.16
N ALA A 20 -10.58 -3.86 5.40
CA ALA A 20 -11.65 -3.95 4.41
C ALA A 20 -11.56 -2.80 3.39
N ALA A 21 -12.22 -2.93 2.23
CA ALA A 21 -12.15 -1.94 1.15
C ALA A 21 -12.58 -0.52 1.59
N SER A 22 -13.60 -0.42 2.46
CA SER A 22 -14.01 0.86 3.06
C SER A 22 -12.91 1.47 3.93
N GLN A 23 -12.23 0.64 4.72
CA GLN A 23 -11.16 1.06 5.62
C GLN A 23 -9.88 1.46 4.87
N ILE A 24 -9.62 0.89 3.69
CA ILE A 24 -8.48 1.29 2.84
C ILE A 24 -8.61 2.77 2.45
N LYS A 25 -9.81 3.25 2.13
CA LYS A 25 -10.00 4.67 1.80
C LYS A 25 -9.69 5.59 2.98
N THR A 26 -9.99 5.13 4.21
CA THR A 26 -9.75 5.90 5.43
C THR A 26 -8.28 5.87 5.86
N TYR A 27 -7.67 4.69 5.85
CA TYR A 27 -6.34 4.48 6.42
C TYR A 27 -5.24 4.45 5.36
N CYS A 28 -5.52 4.40 4.07
CA CYS A 28 -4.50 4.43 3.00
C CYS A 28 -4.71 5.64 2.10
N GLY A 29 -4.97 6.81 2.69
CA GLY A 29 -5.00 8.07 1.97
C GLY A 29 -3.67 8.35 1.27
N LEU A 30 -3.76 8.90 0.05
CA LEU A 30 -2.63 9.29 -0.79
C LEU A 30 -2.73 10.78 -1.10
N SER A 31 -1.60 11.40 -1.43
CA SER A 31 -1.60 12.71 -2.07
C SER A 31 -2.22 12.62 -3.48
N LYS A 32 -2.62 13.75 -4.07
CA LYS A 32 -3.15 13.76 -5.45
C LYS A 32 -2.14 13.19 -6.45
N ASP A 33 -0.88 13.59 -6.31
CA ASP A 33 0.21 13.14 -7.18
C ASP A 33 0.43 11.63 -7.05
N ASP A 34 0.34 11.08 -5.84
CA ASP A 34 0.44 9.64 -5.59
C ASP A 34 -0.77 8.85 -6.13
N GLU A 35 -1.97 9.43 -6.10
CA GLU A 35 -3.15 8.81 -6.72
C GLU A 35 -3.01 8.73 -8.25
N GLU A 36 -2.50 9.78 -8.88
CA GLU A 36 -2.20 9.81 -10.32
C GLU A 36 -1.11 8.81 -10.68
N LEU A 37 -0.01 8.78 -9.92
CA LEU A 37 1.06 7.81 -10.08
C LEU A 37 0.53 6.37 -10.01
N LEU A 38 -0.25 6.06 -8.98
CA LEU A 38 -0.85 4.75 -8.83
C LEU A 38 -1.80 4.44 -10.00
N GLY A 39 -2.58 5.41 -10.45
CA GLY A 39 -3.43 5.26 -11.64
C GLY A 39 -2.62 4.86 -12.88
N MET A 40 -1.55 5.60 -13.19
CA MET A 40 -0.67 5.32 -14.32
C MET A 40 -0.03 3.92 -14.24
N VAL A 41 0.41 3.53 -13.05
CA VAL A 41 0.96 2.19 -12.80
C VAL A 41 -0.10 1.11 -13.06
N LEU A 42 -1.29 1.26 -12.49
CA LEU A 42 -2.35 0.28 -12.64
C LEU A 42 -2.74 0.08 -14.10
N GLU A 43 -2.85 1.16 -14.87
CA GLU A 43 -3.12 1.13 -16.31
C GLU A 43 -1.97 0.46 -17.08
N LYS A 44 -0.73 0.93 -16.89
CA LYS A 44 0.46 0.41 -17.57
C LYS A 44 0.64 -1.09 -17.37
N PHE A 45 0.38 -1.58 -16.16
CA PHE A 45 0.50 -2.98 -15.83
C PHE A 45 -0.84 -3.73 -15.91
N LYS A 46 -1.94 -3.14 -16.40
CA LYS A 46 -3.28 -3.79 -16.48
C LYS A 46 -3.69 -4.47 -15.16
N LEU A 47 -3.44 -3.80 -14.04
CA LEU A 47 -3.67 -4.33 -12.71
C LEU A 47 -5.13 -4.08 -12.28
N SER A 48 -5.75 -5.11 -11.70
CA SER A 48 -7.14 -5.01 -11.22
C SER A 48 -7.28 -4.11 -9.98
N ALA A 49 -8.52 -3.70 -9.69
CA ALA A 49 -8.85 -3.00 -8.44
C ALA A 49 -8.42 -3.78 -7.17
N ARG A 50 -8.39 -5.12 -7.23
CA ARG A 50 -7.86 -5.95 -6.13
C ARG A 50 -6.35 -5.79 -5.97
N ALA A 51 -5.62 -5.60 -7.05
CA ALA A 51 -4.19 -5.31 -7.01
C ALA A 51 -3.94 -3.91 -6.43
N ARG A 52 -4.73 -2.90 -6.80
CA ARG A 52 -4.71 -1.56 -6.16
C ARG A 52 -4.83 -1.65 -4.64
N HIS A 53 -5.85 -2.35 -4.14
CA HIS A 53 -6.04 -2.52 -2.70
C HIS A 53 -4.86 -3.23 -2.02
N ARG A 54 -4.25 -4.21 -2.68
CA ARG A 54 -3.06 -4.88 -2.14
C ARG A 54 -1.85 -3.95 -2.10
N ILE A 55 -1.62 -3.16 -3.14
CA ILE A 55 -0.55 -2.15 -3.18
C ILE A 55 -0.72 -1.17 -2.03
N LEU A 56 -1.93 -0.62 -1.84
CA LEU A 56 -2.21 0.33 -0.77
C LEU A 56 -1.95 -0.24 0.64
N LYS A 57 -2.31 -1.51 0.86
CA LYS A 57 -2.03 -2.19 2.15
C LYS A 57 -0.54 -2.40 2.39
N VAL A 58 0.22 -2.72 1.33
CA VAL A 58 1.68 -2.87 1.42
C VAL A 58 2.33 -1.51 1.66
N ALA A 59 1.96 -0.48 0.90
CA ALA A 59 2.44 0.89 1.08
C ALA A 59 2.17 1.40 2.50
N ARG A 60 0.99 1.14 3.07
CA ARG A 60 0.69 1.48 4.48
C ARG A 60 1.58 0.71 5.46
N THR A 61 1.89 -0.54 5.18
CA THR A 61 2.77 -1.34 6.05
C THR A 61 4.20 -0.81 6.02
N ILE A 62 4.69 -0.39 4.85
CA ILE A 62 6.00 0.25 4.70
C ILE A 62 6.01 1.58 5.47
N ALA A 63 4.98 2.41 5.30
CA ALA A 63 4.85 3.66 6.05
C ALA A 63 4.83 3.43 7.58
N ASP A 64 4.10 2.41 8.07
CA ASP A 64 4.09 2.08 9.49
C ASP A 64 5.44 1.54 9.99
N LEU A 65 6.22 0.87 9.13
CA LEU A 65 7.59 0.43 9.44
C LEU A 65 8.56 1.61 9.54
N ASP A 66 8.37 2.63 8.69
CA ASP A 66 9.11 3.90 8.73
C ASP A 66 8.59 4.89 9.78
N GLN A 67 7.57 4.49 10.56
CA GLN A 67 6.89 5.34 11.54
C GLN A 67 6.27 6.62 10.94
N ALA A 68 5.99 6.61 9.64
CA ALA A 68 5.38 7.71 8.93
C ALA A 68 3.86 7.76 9.18
N GLU A 69 3.34 8.97 9.44
CA GLU A 69 1.91 9.16 9.65
C GLU A 69 1.12 8.90 8.35
N ASN A 70 1.66 9.36 7.23
CA ASN A 70 1.06 9.30 5.90
C ASN A 70 1.81 8.32 4.99
N ILE A 71 1.13 7.84 3.94
CA ILE A 71 1.83 7.15 2.86
C ILE A 71 2.48 8.23 2.00
N GLU A 72 3.79 8.11 1.80
CA GLU A 72 4.55 9.01 0.94
C GLU A 72 4.89 8.30 -0.37
N THR A 73 5.30 9.07 -1.38
CA THR A 73 5.64 8.57 -2.71
C THR A 73 6.69 7.45 -2.66
N ALA A 74 7.65 7.51 -1.72
CA ALA A 74 8.64 6.46 -1.52
C ALA A 74 8.00 5.12 -1.13
N HIS A 75 7.11 5.13 -0.12
CA HIS A 75 6.37 3.95 0.35
C HIS A 75 5.50 3.34 -0.76
N LEU A 76 4.85 4.19 -1.56
CA LEU A 76 4.03 3.75 -2.69
C LEU A 76 4.87 3.13 -3.80
N SER A 77 5.98 3.77 -4.17
CA SER A 77 6.89 3.32 -5.22
C SER A 77 7.51 1.97 -4.88
N GLU A 78 7.89 1.77 -3.62
CA GLU A 78 8.42 0.51 -3.12
C GLU A 78 7.34 -0.60 -3.17
N ALA A 79 6.13 -0.32 -2.70
CA ALA A 79 5.01 -1.27 -2.77
C ALA A 79 4.65 -1.69 -4.20
N VAL A 80 4.71 -0.75 -5.15
CA VAL A 80 4.53 -1.02 -6.58
C VAL A 80 5.64 -1.89 -7.11
N SER A 81 6.89 -1.57 -6.76
CA SER A 81 8.09 -2.28 -7.24
C SER A 81 8.05 -3.75 -6.83
N TYR A 82 7.69 -4.05 -5.58
CA TYR A 82 7.48 -5.43 -5.12
C TYR A 82 6.44 -6.18 -5.95
N ARG A 83 5.35 -5.52 -6.37
CA ARG A 83 4.30 -6.17 -7.18
C ARG A 83 4.65 -6.33 -8.65
N ALA A 84 5.36 -5.38 -9.22
CA ALA A 84 5.92 -5.53 -10.56
C ALA A 84 6.91 -6.69 -10.59
N MET A 85 7.75 -6.81 -9.55
CA MET A 85 8.73 -7.88 -9.40
C MET A 85 8.06 -9.25 -9.15
N ASP A 86 7.07 -9.34 -8.26
CA ASP A 86 6.25 -10.56 -8.07
C ASP A 86 5.69 -11.08 -9.40
N ARG A 87 5.21 -10.18 -10.26
CA ARG A 87 4.64 -10.57 -11.56
C ARG A 87 5.71 -11.04 -12.55
N LEU A 88 6.87 -10.39 -12.56
CA LEU A 88 8.01 -10.84 -13.37
C LEU A 88 8.48 -12.24 -12.95
N LEU A 89 8.44 -12.54 -11.64
CA LEU A 89 8.78 -13.85 -11.11
C LEU A 89 7.70 -14.91 -11.39
N ALA A 90 6.41 -14.53 -11.35
CA ALA A 90 5.29 -15.43 -11.62
C ALA A 90 5.05 -15.71 -13.11
N ALA A 91 5.74 -15.01 -14.02
CA ALA A 91 5.65 -15.18 -15.47
C ALA A 91 6.72 -16.14 -16.05
N GLN A 92 7.41 -16.89 -15.19
CA GLN A 92 8.37 -17.95 -15.55
C GLN A 92 7.75 -19.33 -15.38
#